data_AF-A0A920D8I8-F1
#
_entry.id   AF-A0A920D8I8-F1
#
_cell.length_a   1.000
_cell.length_b   1.000
_cell.length_c   1.000
_cell.angle_alpha   90.00
_cell.angle_beta   90.00
_cell.angle_gamma   90.00
#
_symmetry.space_group_name_H-M   'P 1'
#
loop_
_entity.id
_entity.type
_entity.pdbx_description
1 polymer ?
#
loop_
_entity_poly.entity_id
_entity_poly.type
_entity_poly.pdbx_seq_one_letter_code
_entity_poly.pdbx_strand_id
1 'polypeptide(L)'
;MTYLAGVDLGGTNIVCGLLDDQYRLLRTLKKPTEAAKGSDHVLATIAGMVRELEELEGLPKGAVKAVGAGIPGLIDPIKGVCQFAGNLNWHQLPVSEQLSAMLGVPVFIDNDVRMYILGEAARGAGQDYPVVFGLTLGTGVAAALIEKGQLYYGGTHMAGEFGHIILDGETGQCGCGMTGCLETVASATGLAKAARRKAESGEPTLLRELTDDPSQLTAAHLSQAYDQGDAAAIAIMHHAGKQLGKALSYAVTLLNPNVIVIGGGAANAGERLFAPMREELQRLLLPMYWDNVTIKTAELLDDAGVIGSAVNASRRAGLDS
;
A
#
# COMPACT_ATOMS: atom_id res chain seq x y z
N MET A 1 27.58 -6.86 -12.13
CA MET A 1 26.33 -7.02 -11.37
C MET A 1 26.22 -5.83 -10.45
N THR A 2 25.15 -5.07 -10.64
CA THR A 2 24.80 -3.95 -9.76
C THR A 2 23.86 -4.49 -8.68
N TYR A 3 24.13 -4.16 -7.41
CA TYR A 3 23.26 -4.54 -6.31
C TYR A 3 22.50 -3.31 -5.79
N LEU A 4 21.26 -3.53 -5.41
CA LEU A 4 20.35 -2.52 -4.90
C LEU A 4 19.82 -2.96 -3.53
N ALA A 5 19.52 -2.01 -2.66
CA ALA A 5 18.80 -2.29 -1.44
C ALA A 5 17.43 -1.60 -1.47
N GLY A 6 16.39 -2.34 -1.14
CA GLY A 6 15.04 -1.82 -0.92
C GLY A 6 14.68 -1.87 0.56
N VAL A 7 13.98 -0.86 1.05
CA VAL A 7 13.51 -0.77 2.44
C VAL A 7 12.02 -0.49 2.44
N ASP A 8 11.25 -1.31 3.13
CA ASP A 8 9.87 -1.02 3.50
C ASP A 8 9.81 -0.72 5.00
N LEU A 9 9.59 0.54 5.34
CA LEU A 9 9.60 1.03 6.71
C LEU A 9 8.16 1.10 7.25
N GLY A 10 7.71 0.08 7.97
CA GLY A 10 6.44 0.11 8.69
C GLY A 10 6.55 0.76 10.08
N GLY A 11 5.41 1.05 10.70
CA GLY A 11 5.36 1.53 12.09
C GLY A 11 5.83 0.49 13.13
N THR A 12 5.75 -0.80 12.78
CA THR A 12 6.12 -1.91 13.68
C THR A 12 7.40 -2.60 13.28
N ASN A 13 7.61 -2.80 11.97
CA ASN A 13 8.78 -3.50 11.44
C ASN A 13 9.40 -2.73 10.28
N ILE A 14 10.72 -2.85 10.15
CA ILE A 14 11.51 -2.49 8.98
C ILE A 14 11.79 -3.80 8.24
N VAL A 15 11.48 -3.83 6.95
CA VAL A 15 11.89 -4.90 6.05
C VAL A 15 12.93 -4.32 5.09
N CYS A 16 14.08 -4.96 4.98
CA CYS A 16 15.13 -4.55 4.04
C CYS A 16 15.50 -5.75 3.17
N GLY A 17 15.60 -5.57 1.86
CA GLY A 17 16.01 -6.62 0.95
C GLY A 17 17.11 -6.18 0.01
N LEU A 18 17.93 -7.15 -0.37
CA LEU A 18 19.00 -7.01 -1.37
C LEU A 18 18.51 -7.58 -2.70
N LEU A 19 18.68 -6.79 -3.76
CA LEU A 19 18.27 -7.16 -5.12
C LEU A 19 19.44 -7.06 -6.10
N ASP A 20 19.36 -7.85 -7.16
CA ASP A 20 20.24 -7.72 -8.33
C ASP A 20 19.73 -6.70 -9.36
N ASP A 21 20.46 -6.57 -10.48
CA ASP A 21 20.17 -5.67 -11.59
C ASP A 21 18.97 -6.08 -12.45
N GLN A 22 18.36 -7.24 -12.21
CA GLN A 22 17.05 -7.60 -12.76
C GLN A 22 15.93 -7.43 -11.73
N TYR A 23 16.19 -6.81 -10.59
CA TYR A 23 15.25 -6.67 -9.46
C TYR A 23 14.82 -8.00 -8.86
N ARG A 24 15.64 -9.06 -8.95
CA ARG A 24 15.38 -10.31 -8.23
C ARG A 24 15.82 -10.15 -6.78
N LEU A 25 14.93 -10.49 -5.85
CA LEU A 25 15.19 -10.46 -4.42
C LEU A 25 16.10 -11.63 -4.03
N LEU A 26 17.29 -11.32 -3.53
CA LEU A 26 18.30 -12.31 -3.14
C LEU A 26 18.15 -12.70 -1.67
N ARG A 27 17.92 -11.70 -0.81
CA ARG A 27 17.81 -11.85 0.64
C ARG A 27 16.96 -10.75 1.23
N THR A 28 16.25 -11.07 2.32
CA THR A 28 15.46 -10.13 3.12
C THR A 28 15.81 -10.26 4.59
N LEU A 29 15.84 -9.13 5.30
CA LEU A 29 15.89 -9.01 6.75
C LEU A 29 14.66 -8.28 7.24
N LYS A 30 14.18 -8.66 8.42
CA LYS A 30 13.08 -7.99 9.13
C LYS A 30 13.50 -7.69 10.56
N LYS A 31 13.38 -6.43 10.98
CA LYS A 31 13.67 -6.00 12.36
C LYS A 31 12.53 -5.13 12.90
N PRO A 32 12.30 -5.09 14.21
CA PRO A 32 11.37 -4.13 14.80
C PRO A 32 11.78 -2.69 14.50
N THR A 33 10.82 -1.81 14.23
CA THR A 33 11.10 -0.38 13.94
C THR A 33 11.60 0.35 15.17
N GLU A 34 11.03 0.05 16.34
CA GLU A 34 11.38 0.73 17.61
C GLU A 34 11.29 2.27 17.53
N ALA A 35 10.25 2.79 16.86
CA ALA A 35 10.08 4.23 16.59
C ALA A 35 10.21 5.14 17.83
N ALA A 36 9.85 4.62 19.02
CA ALA A 36 10.00 5.32 20.30
C ALA A 36 11.46 5.69 20.66
N LYS A 37 12.46 5.04 20.04
CA LYS A 37 13.88 5.35 20.21
C LYS A 37 14.36 6.51 19.32
N GLY A 38 13.48 7.10 18.52
CA GLY A 38 13.76 8.27 17.67
C GLY A 38 14.26 7.92 16.27
N SER A 39 14.26 8.94 15.39
CA SER A 39 14.65 8.81 13.98
C SER A 39 16.06 8.26 13.79
N ASP A 40 17.03 8.76 14.56
CA ASP A 40 18.44 8.39 14.40
C ASP A 40 18.66 6.89 14.63
N HIS A 41 17.95 6.30 15.59
CA HIS A 41 17.96 4.86 15.85
C HIS A 41 17.41 4.07 14.67
N VAL A 42 16.27 4.49 14.12
CA VAL A 42 15.63 3.83 12.98
C VAL A 42 16.53 3.89 11.74
N LEU A 43 17.10 5.06 11.43
CA LEU A 43 17.97 5.23 10.27
C LEU A 43 19.29 4.46 10.43
N ALA A 44 19.87 4.45 11.63
CA ALA A 44 21.04 3.62 11.92
C ALA A 44 20.72 2.12 11.79
N THR A 45 19.53 1.69 12.20
CA THR A 45 19.05 0.31 12.04
C THR A 45 18.94 -0.06 10.57
N ILE A 46 18.35 0.80 9.74
CA ILE A 46 18.28 0.61 8.27
C ILE A 46 19.70 0.49 7.68
N ALA A 47 20.60 1.42 8.02
CA ALA A 47 21.96 1.39 7.51
C ALA A 47 22.72 0.11 7.94
N GLY A 48 22.47 -0.38 9.16
CA GLY A 48 22.98 -1.65 9.66
C GLY A 48 22.43 -2.85 8.88
N MET A 49 21.11 -2.88 8.60
CA MET A 49 20.48 -3.96 7.82
C MET A 49 21.04 -4.06 6.40
N VAL A 50 21.31 -2.93 5.74
CA VAL A 50 21.92 -2.93 4.39
C VAL A 50 23.31 -3.56 4.42
N ARG A 51 24.16 -3.20 5.39
CA ARG A 51 25.51 -3.78 5.53
C ARG A 51 25.45 -5.27 5.90
N GLU A 52 24.52 -5.65 6.77
CA GLU A 52 24.30 -7.05 7.14
C GLU A 52 23.86 -7.90 5.93
N LEU A 53 23.03 -7.36 5.04
CA LEU A 53 22.68 -8.02 3.78
C LEU A 53 23.90 -8.25 2.86
N GLU A 54 24.80 -7.25 2.75
CA GLU A 54 26.05 -7.42 1.99
C GLU A 54 26.90 -8.55 2.57
N GLU A 55 27.06 -8.58 3.90
CA GLU A 55 27.84 -9.60 4.61
C GLU A 55 27.24 -11.01 4.45
N LEU A 56 25.92 -11.15 4.60
CA LEU A 56 25.21 -12.43 4.47
C LEU A 56 25.30 -13.02 3.06
N GLU A 57 25.35 -12.18 2.03
CA GLU A 57 25.51 -12.60 0.64
C GLU A 57 26.99 -12.66 0.18
N GLY A 58 27.94 -12.49 1.11
CA GLY A 58 29.36 -12.57 0.83
C GLY A 58 29.88 -11.48 -0.12
N LEU A 59 29.17 -10.34 -0.18
CA LEU A 59 29.51 -9.22 -1.03
C LEU A 59 30.55 -8.32 -0.36
N PRO A 60 31.45 -7.68 -1.14
CA PRO A 60 32.33 -6.66 -0.58
C PRO A 60 31.52 -5.47 -0.07
N LYS A 61 31.98 -4.85 1.02
CA LYS A 61 31.38 -3.63 1.57
C LYS A 61 31.21 -2.56 0.48
N GLY A 62 30.01 -1.99 0.34
CA GLY A 62 29.70 -1.00 -0.69
C GLY A 62 29.43 -1.61 -2.08
N ALA A 63 29.04 -2.89 -2.12
CA ALA A 63 28.53 -3.55 -3.32
C ALA A 63 27.19 -2.97 -3.74
N VAL A 64 26.33 -2.61 -2.79
CA VAL A 64 25.08 -1.88 -3.05
C VAL A 64 25.39 -0.52 -3.64
N LYS A 65 24.73 -0.16 -4.75
CA LYS A 65 24.97 1.08 -5.50
C LYS A 65 23.92 2.17 -5.27
N ALA A 66 22.73 1.80 -4.86
CA ALA A 66 21.67 2.71 -4.47
C ALA A 66 20.73 2.04 -3.47
N VAL A 67 20.11 2.84 -2.61
CA VAL A 67 19.12 2.38 -1.64
C VAL A 67 17.81 3.12 -1.85
N GLY A 68 16.70 2.39 -1.88
CA GLY A 68 15.37 2.94 -1.87
C GLY A 68 14.67 2.69 -0.56
N ALA A 69 13.81 3.61 -0.10
CA ALA A 69 12.94 3.37 1.05
C ALA A 69 11.51 3.86 0.83
N GLY A 70 10.54 2.96 1.02
CA GLY A 70 9.13 3.27 1.22
C GLY A 70 8.87 3.65 2.67
N ILE A 71 8.29 4.82 2.88
CA ILE A 71 8.07 5.40 4.21
C ILE A 71 6.59 5.83 4.32
N PRO A 72 5.90 5.52 5.42
CA PRO A 72 4.53 5.94 5.65
C PRO A 72 4.45 7.44 5.85
N GLY A 73 3.33 8.02 5.45
CA GLY A 73 3.04 9.44 5.64
C GLY A 73 3.39 10.31 4.42
N LEU A 74 3.57 11.61 4.67
CA LEU A 74 3.73 12.63 3.65
C LEU A 74 5.21 12.79 3.31
N ILE A 75 5.58 12.38 2.10
CA ILE A 75 6.96 12.36 1.61
C ILE A 75 7.15 13.38 0.49
N ASP A 76 8.22 14.16 0.57
CA ASP A 76 8.75 14.92 -0.56
C ASP A 76 9.82 14.07 -1.26
N PRO A 77 9.47 13.34 -2.33
CA PRO A 77 10.41 12.44 -2.97
C PRO A 77 11.54 13.20 -3.68
N ILE A 78 11.33 14.47 -4.05
CA ILE A 78 12.34 15.27 -4.76
C ILE A 78 13.43 15.73 -3.80
N LYS A 79 13.06 16.29 -2.65
CA LYS A 79 14.01 16.72 -1.62
C LYS A 79 14.54 15.57 -0.77
N GLY A 80 13.87 14.42 -0.80
CA GLY A 80 14.22 13.28 0.03
C GLY A 80 13.90 13.49 1.51
N VAL A 81 12.80 14.20 1.78
CA VAL A 81 12.35 14.60 3.12
C VAL A 81 11.05 13.90 3.48
N CYS A 82 11.01 13.27 4.67
CA CYS A 82 9.76 12.87 5.30
C CYS A 82 9.15 14.11 5.99
N GLN A 83 8.13 14.71 5.37
CA GLN A 83 7.50 15.92 5.89
C GLN A 83 6.73 15.62 7.18
N PHE A 84 6.00 14.50 7.20
CA PHE A 84 5.25 14.04 8.36
C PHE A 84 4.98 12.53 8.31
N ALA A 85 5.30 11.82 9.40
CA ALA A 85 4.90 10.42 9.59
C ALA A 85 4.43 10.20 11.03
N GLY A 86 3.10 10.23 11.24
CA GLY A 86 2.51 10.20 12.58
C GLY A 86 2.83 8.93 13.38
N ASN A 87 2.86 7.76 12.72
CA ASN A 87 3.21 6.48 13.34
C ASN A 87 4.70 6.36 13.73
N LEU A 88 5.57 7.16 13.11
CA LEU A 88 7.00 7.23 13.42
C LEU A 88 7.37 8.45 14.28
N ASN A 89 6.42 9.37 14.48
CA ASN A 89 6.61 10.68 15.10
C ASN A 89 7.69 11.55 14.40
N TRP A 90 7.79 11.46 13.07
CA TRP A 90 8.76 12.22 12.28
C TRP A 90 8.16 13.50 11.71
N HIS A 91 8.97 14.56 11.70
CA HIS A 91 8.58 15.88 11.20
C HIS A 91 9.76 16.52 10.47
N GLN A 92 9.57 16.87 9.19
CA GLN A 92 10.58 17.53 8.34
C GLN A 92 11.98 16.87 8.40
N LEU A 93 12.02 15.53 8.39
CA LEU A 93 13.25 14.75 8.53
C LEU A 93 13.91 14.52 7.17
N PRO A 94 15.17 14.96 6.93
CA PRO A 94 15.89 14.73 5.68
C PRO A 94 16.45 13.31 5.59
N VAL A 95 15.56 12.32 5.46
CA VAL A 95 15.91 10.89 5.51
C VAL A 95 16.91 10.49 4.44
N SER A 96 16.75 10.99 3.19
CA SER A 96 17.66 10.64 2.09
C SER A 96 19.07 11.12 2.36
N GLU A 97 19.24 12.35 2.85
CA GLU A 97 20.55 12.92 3.18
C GLU A 97 21.23 12.14 4.30
N GLN A 98 20.52 11.89 5.40
CA GLN A 98 21.07 11.21 6.57
C GLN A 98 21.46 9.76 6.26
N LEU A 99 20.59 9.00 5.58
CA LEU A 99 20.92 7.62 5.18
C LEU A 99 22.05 7.59 4.15
N SER A 100 22.08 8.55 3.20
CA SER A 100 23.16 8.62 2.20
C SER A 100 24.51 8.87 2.88
N ALA A 101 24.56 9.75 3.89
CA ALA A 101 25.76 9.99 4.67
C ALA A 101 26.22 8.74 5.45
N MET A 102 25.28 7.94 5.97
CA MET A 102 25.59 6.69 6.67
C MET A 102 26.07 5.57 5.73
N LEU A 103 25.52 5.48 4.52
CA LEU A 103 25.76 4.37 3.59
C LEU A 103 26.84 4.67 2.55
N GLY A 104 27.11 5.94 2.26
CA GLY A 104 28.07 6.36 1.24
C GLY A 104 27.55 6.17 -0.20
N VAL A 105 26.25 5.96 -0.38
CA VAL A 105 25.59 5.78 -1.68
C VAL A 105 24.30 6.61 -1.74
N PRO A 106 23.78 6.94 -2.93
CA PRO A 106 22.52 7.65 -3.06
C PRO A 106 21.36 6.87 -2.42
N VAL A 107 20.57 7.58 -1.62
CA VAL A 107 19.31 7.08 -1.05
C VAL A 107 18.15 7.88 -1.61
N PHE A 108 17.10 7.17 -2.03
CA PHE A 108 15.87 7.77 -2.52
C PHE A 108 14.69 7.25 -1.71
N ILE A 109 13.82 8.16 -1.28
CA ILE A 109 12.63 7.79 -0.51
C ILE A 109 11.36 8.15 -1.26
N ASP A 110 10.29 7.42 -0.95
CA ASP A 110 8.94 7.75 -1.35
C ASP A 110 7.92 7.16 -0.36
N ASN A 111 6.63 7.42 -0.59
CA ASN A 111 5.54 6.81 0.14
C ASN A 111 5.52 5.27 -0.02
N ASP A 112 5.27 4.57 1.07
CA ASP A 112 5.17 3.10 1.15
C ASP A 112 4.21 2.47 0.13
N VAL A 113 3.01 3.02 -0.04
CA VAL A 113 2.02 2.52 -1.01
C VAL A 113 2.48 2.72 -2.46
N ARG A 114 3.12 3.86 -2.76
CA ARG A 114 3.73 4.07 -4.08
C ARG A 114 4.83 3.05 -4.37
N MET A 115 5.68 2.75 -3.39
CA MET A 115 6.70 1.71 -3.54
C MET A 115 6.07 0.32 -3.68
N TYR A 116 5.05 0.00 -2.89
CA TYR A 116 4.33 -1.27 -2.99
C TYR A 116 3.77 -1.49 -4.40
N ILE A 117 3.04 -0.52 -4.95
CA ILE A 117 2.46 -0.63 -6.30
C ILE A 117 3.55 -0.61 -7.39
N LEU A 118 4.62 0.15 -7.22
CA LEU A 118 5.75 0.12 -8.14
C LEU A 118 6.41 -1.27 -8.17
N GLY A 119 6.50 -1.96 -7.04
CA GLY A 119 6.99 -3.34 -6.98
C GLY A 119 6.10 -4.28 -7.79
N GLU A 120 4.79 -4.23 -7.58
CA GLU A 120 3.80 -5.02 -8.35
C GLU A 120 3.85 -4.70 -9.85
N ALA A 121 4.03 -3.44 -10.22
CA ALA A 121 4.18 -3.02 -11.60
C ALA A 121 5.53 -3.40 -12.23
N ALA A 122 6.56 -3.67 -11.42
CA ALA A 122 7.88 -4.04 -11.92
C ALA A 122 8.07 -5.55 -12.03
N ARG A 123 7.56 -6.33 -11.06
CA ARG A 123 7.87 -7.76 -10.90
C ARG A 123 6.69 -8.62 -10.44
N GLY A 124 5.50 -8.04 -10.29
CA GLY A 124 4.30 -8.73 -9.81
C GLY A 124 3.15 -8.64 -10.80
N ALA A 125 1.93 -8.47 -10.28
CA ALA A 125 0.70 -8.58 -11.04
C ALA A 125 0.60 -7.59 -12.23
N GLY A 126 1.31 -6.46 -12.14
CA GLY A 126 1.30 -5.37 -13.12
C GLY A 126 2.42 -5.41 -14.16
N GLN A 127 3.39 -6.33 -14.07
CA GLN A 127 4.63 -6.29 -14.87
C GLN A 127 4.43 -6.27 -16.40
N ASP A 128 3.35 -6.88 -16.89
CA ASP A 128 3.07 -7.01 -18.33
C ASP A 128 2.21 -5.86 -18.87
N TYR A 129 1.93 -4.84 -18.06
CA TYR A 129 0.98 -3.78 -18.40
C TYR A 129 1.64 -2.39 -18.39
N PRO A 130 1.44 -1.57 -19.44
CA PRO A 130 2.06 -0.26 -19.50
C PRO A 130 1.38 0.76 -18.58
N VAL A 131 0.07 0.66 -18.34
CA VAL A 131 -0.64 1.54 -17.40
C VAL A 131 -1.25 0.70 -16.29
N VAL A 132 -0.68 0.82 -15.08
CA VAL A 132 -1.08 0.10 -13.88
C VAL A 132 -1.71 1.08 -12.90
N PHE A 133 -2.97 0.87 -12.56
CA PHE A 133 -3.58 1.56 -11.42
C PHE A 133 -3.63 0.59 -10.24
N GLY A 134 -2.77 0.81 -9.26
CA GLY A 134 -2.68 -0.03 -8.08
C GLY A 134 -3.39 0.58 -6.89
N LEU A 135 -4.07 -0.23 -6.08
CA LEU A 135 -4.62 0.19 -4.80
C LEU A 135 -4.27 -0.78 -3.67
N THR A 136 -4.06 -0.23 -2.49
CA THR A 136 -3.89 -0.97 -1.25
C THR A 136 -5.11 -0.78 -0.35
N LEU A 137 -5.71 -1.90 0.06
CA LEU A 137 -6.78 -1.94 1.05
C LEU A 137 -6.17 -2.41 2.37
N GLY A 138 -5.78 -1.47 3.22
CA GLY A 138 -5.15 -1.74 4.51
C GLY A 138 -5.92 -1.08 5.65
N THR A 139 -5.20 -0.52 6.62
CA THR A 139 -5.77 0.37 7.64
C THR A 139 -6.53 1.53 6.99
N GLY A 140 -6.03 2.02 5.86
CA GLY A 140 -6.66 3.01 4.99
C GLY A 140 -6.85 2.50 3.56
N VAL A 141 -7.16 3.41 2.63
CA VAL A 141 -7.21 3.14 1.19
C VAL A 141 -6.33 4.13 0.46
N ALA A 142 -5.34 3.64 -0.27
CA ALA A 142 -4.44 4.47 -1.06
C ALA A 142 -4.16 3.81 -2.41
N ALA A 143 -3.71 4.59 -3.38
CA ALA A 143 -3.46 4.13 -4.73
C ALA A 143 -2.20 4.76 -5.32
N ALA A 144 -1.71 4.17 -6.40
CA ALA A 144 -0.68 4.76 -7.24
C ALA A 144 -0.97 4.44 -8.70
N LEU A 145 -0.62 5.38 -9.59
CA LEU A 145 -0.66 5.18 -11.02
C LEU A 145 0.77 5.03 -11.53
N ILE A 146 1.02 3.97 -12.29
CA ILE A 146 2.26 3.73 -13.01
C ILE A 146 1.97 3.82 -14.50
N GLU A 147 2.69 4.69 -15.21
CA GLU A 147 2.62 4.81 -16.66
C GLU A 147 4.01 4.51 -17.25
N LYS A 148 4.08 3.46 -18.08
CA LYS A 148 5.30 2.97 -18.74
C LYS A 148 6.44 2.76 -17.74
N GLY A 149 6.09 2.11 -16.63
CA GLY A 149 6.97 1.88 -15.50
C GLY A 149 7.16 3.09 -14.59
N GLN A 150 6.84 4.32 -14.98
CA GLN A 150 7.10 5.52 -14.17
C GLN A 150 5.94 5.86 -13.24
N LEU A 151 6.25 6.28 -12.01
CA LEU A 151 5.26 6.78 -11.06
C LEU A 151 4.66 8.11 -11.55
N TYR A 152 3.33 8.18 -11.58
CA TYR A 152 2.62 9.43 -11.80
C TYR A 152 2.38 10.13 -10.46
N TYR A 153 3.04 11.27 -10.25
CA TYR A 153 2.96 12.05 -9.02
C TYR A 153 1.86 13.14 -9.04
N GLY A 154 1.36 13.51 -10.22
CA GLY A 154 0.51 14.68 -10.40
C GLY A 154 1.27 16.00 -10.16
N GLY A 155 0.55 17.12 -10.13
CA GLY A 155 1.16 18.46 -10.07
C GLY A 155 1.82 18.84 -8.73
N THR A 156 1.43 18.16 -7.64
CA THR A 156 1.90 18.46 -6.28
C THR A 156 2.35 17.21 -5.50
N HIS A 157 2.61 16.09 -6.18
CA HIS A 157 3.00 14.81 -5.57
C HIS A 157 1.93 14.15 -4.68
N MET A 158 0.67 14.54 -4.86
CA MET A 158 -0.50 14.02 -4.13
C MET A 158 -1.39 13.09 -4.97
N ALA A 159 -0.97 12.72 -6.19
CA ALA A 159 -1.69 11.70 -6.94
C ALA A 159 -1.65 10.37 -6.15
N GLY A 160 -2.81 9.74 -5.97
CA GLY A 160 -2.93 8.48 -5.23
C GLY A 160 -3.78 8.52 -3.96
N GLU A 161 -4.25 9.69 -3.52
CA GLU A 161 -5.16 9.87 -2.37
C GLU A 161 -6.61 9.37 -2.64
N PHE A 162 -6.71 8.17 -3.22
CA PHE A 162 -7.95 7.58 -3.74
C PHE A 162 -8.96 7.24 -2.64
N GLY A 163 -8.49 6.90 -1.43
CA GLY A 163 -9.35 6.67 -0.28
C GLY A 163 -10.17 7.89 0.14
N HIS A 164 -9.78 9.09 -0.28
CA HIS A 164 -10.45 10.34 0.09
C HIS A 164 -11.50 10.82 -0.91
N ILE A 165 -11.79 10.05 -1.97
CA ILE A 165 -12.95 10.28 -2.83
C ILE A 165 -14.22 10.23 -1.98
N ILE A 166 -15.01 11.29 -2.03
CA ILE A 166 -16.31 11.38 -1.35
C ILE A 166 -17.36 10.66 -2.19
N LEU A 167 -18.09 9.75 -1.57
CA LEU A 167 -19.13 8.96 -2.23
C LEU A 167 -20.51 9.34 -1.69
N ASP A 168 -21.45 9.58 -2.60
CA ASP A 168 -22.82 9.95 -2.23
C ASP A 168 -23.46 8.88 -1.33
N GLY A 169 -24.16 9.36 -0.29
CA GLY A 169 -24.80 8.50 0.70
C GLY A 169 -23.90 8.08 1.86
N GLU A 170 -22.59 8.25 1.75
CA GLU A 170 -21.66 7.94 2.83
C GLU A 170 -21.56 9.08 3.85
N THR A 171 -21.65 8.72 5.13
CA THR A 171 -21.69 9.67 6.26
C THR A 171 -20.56 9.43 7.27
N GLY A 172 -19.64 8.51 6.97
CA GLY A 172 -18.50 8.23 7.82
C GLY A 172 -17.57 9.44 7.93
N GLN A 173 -17.26 9.86 9.16
CA GLN A 173 -16.18 10.83 9.41
C GLN A 173 -14.82 10.15 9.15
N CYS A 174 -14.02 10.76 8.28
CA CYS A 174 -12.69 10.31 7.91
C CYS A 174 -11.62 11.03 8.75
N GLY A 175 -10.48 10.37 8.96
CA GLY A 175 -9.33 10.96 9.66
C GLY A 175 -8.76 12.20 8.96
N CYS A 176 -9.00 12.37 7.66
CA CYS A 176 -8.60 13.57 6.91
C CYS A 176 -9.45 14.82 7.23
N GLY A 177 -10.51 14.69 8.03
CA GLY A 177 -11.42 15.78 8.41
C GLY A 177 -12.65 15.91 7.52
N MET A 178 -12.74 15.16 6.42
CA MET A 178 -13.92 15.13 5.55
C MET A 178 -14.94 14.06 5.99
N THR A 179 -16.13 14.09 5.37
CA THR A 179 -17.19 13.11 5.57
C THR A 179 -17.50 12.39 4.26
N GLY A 180 -17.69 11.07 4.32
CA GLY A 180 -18.14 10.26 3.19
C GLY A 180 -17.01 9.73 2.30
N CYS A 181 -15.76 9.73 2.78
CA CYS A 181 -14.63 9.19 2.03
C CYS A 181 -14.74 7.66 1.84
N LEU A 182 -14.33 7.14 0.68
CA LEU A 182 -14.23 5.71 0.36
C LEU A 182 -13.50 4.91 1.45
N GLU A 183 -12.43 5.47 2.02
CA GLU A 183 -11.67 4.83 3.09
C GLU A 183 -12.55 4.42 4.29
N THR A 184 -13.56 5.23 4.61
CA THR A 184 -14.44 4.98 5.76
C THR A 184 -15.35 3.76 5.59
N VAL A 185 -15.44 3.24 4.37
CA VAL A 185 -16.27 2.07 4.02
C VAL A 185 -15.46 0.87 3.54
N ALA A 186 -14.39 1.08 2.77
CA ALA A 186 -13.66 0.01 2.08
C ALA A 186 -12.32 -0.38 2.73
N SER A 187 -11.80 0.41 3.67
CA SER A 187 -10.60 0.02 4.42
C SER A 187 -10.89 -1.07 5.46
N ALA A 188 -9.85 -1.74 5.96
CA ALA A 188 -9.96 -2.67 7.09
C ALA A 188 -10.60 -1.98 8.32
N THR A 189 -10.23 -0.71 8.57
CA THR A 189 -10.77 0.09 9.67
C THR A 189 -12.24 0.45 9.44
N GLY A 190 -12.60 0.80 8.21
CA GLY A 190 -13.98 1.10 7.81
C GLY A 190 -14.90 -0.11 7.98
N LEU A 191 -14.48 -1.27 7.46
CA LEU A 191 -15.18 -2.55 7.61
C LEU A 191 -15.36 -2.93 9.08
N ALA A 192 -14.29 -2.84 9.88
CA ALA A 192 -14.35 -3.10 11.32
C ALA A 192 -15.34 -2.15 12.02
N LYS A 193 -15.31 -0.86 11.71
CA LYS A 193 -16.23 0.14 12.29
C LYS A 193 -17.69 -0.12 11.92
N ALA A 194 -17.96 -0.55 10.69
CA ALA A 194 -19.30 -0.95 10.27
C ALA A 194 -19.78 -2.19 11.03
N ALA A 195 -18.92 -3.20 11.19
CA ALA A 195 -19.22 -4.41 11.97
C ALA A 195 -19.56 -4.06 13.43
N ARG A 196 -18.78 -3.18 14.06
CA ARG A 196 -19.01 -2.69 15.44
C ARG A 196 -20.36 -2.02 15.60
N ARG A 197 -20.66 -1.04 14.75
CA ARG A 197 -21.95 -0.34 14.75
C ARG A 197 -23.12 -1.31 14.62
N LYS A 198 -22.96 -2.34 13.79
CA LYS A 198 -24.01 -3.34 13.61
C LYS A 198 -24.16 -4.24 14.84
N ALA A 199 -23.05 -4.69 15.42
CA ALA A 199 -23.07 -5.42 16.69
C ALA A 199 -23.73 -4.60 17.81
N GLU A 200 -23.57 -3.28 17.83
CA GLU A 200 -24.18 -2.39 18.85
C GLU A 200 -25.67 -2.06 18.58
N SER A 201 -26.18 -2.28 17.36
CA SER A 201 -27.53 -1.85 16.94
C SER A 201 -28.72 -2.57 17.61
N GLY A 202 -28.48 -3.64 18.37
CA GLY A 202 -29.53 -4.53 18.90
C GLY A 202 -30.07 -5.56 17.90
N GLU A 203 -29.88 -5.39 16.59
CA GLU A 203 -30.35 -6.35 15.57
C GLU A 203 -29.61 -7.70 15.62
N PRO A 204 -30.25 -8.85 15.31
CA PRO A 204 -29.59 -10.15 15.30
C PRO A 204 -28.39 -10.21 14.34
N THR A 205 -27.24 -10.67 14.83
CA THR A 205 -26.04 -10.90 14.01
C THR A 205 -25.04 -11.78 14.76
N LEU A 206 -24.35 -12.66 14.03
CA LEU A 206 -23.25 -13.49 14.54
C LEU A 206 -22.05 -12.64 14.98
N LEU A 207 -21.94 -11.39 14.53
CA LEU A 207 -20.85 -10.48 14.91
C LEU A 207 -20.74 -10.28 16.43
N ARG A 208 -21.85 -10.39 17.18
CA ARG A 208 -21.83 -10.31 18.65
C ARG A 208 -21.23 -11.53 19.32
N GLU A 209 -21.24 -12.67 18.65
CA GLU A 209 -20.80 -13.95 19.19
C GLU A 209 -19.32 -14.20 18.92
N LEU A 210 -18.71 -13.42 18.03
CA LEU A 210 -17.30 -13.55 17.65
C LEU A 210 -16.32 -12.92 18.64
N THR A 211 -16.79 -12.06 19.54
CA THR A 211 -15.97 -11.41 20.57
C THR A 211 -16.83 -10.96 21.74
N ASP A 212 -16.31 -11.06 22.96
CA ASP A 212 -16.95 -10.55 24.17
C ASP A 212 -17.00 -9.02 24.21
N ASP A 213 -16.06 -8.37 23.50
CA ASP A 213 -15.98 -6.91 23.35
C ASP A 213 -16.15 -6.53 21.87
N PRO A 214 -17.28 -5.90 21.48
CA PRO A 214 -17.49 -5.40 20.12
C PRO A 214 -16.35 -4.51 19.63
N SER A 215 -15.67 -3.75 20.50
CA SER A 215 -14.55 -2.88 20.14
C SER A 215 -13.34 -3.63 19.56
N GLN A 216 -13.28 -4.96 19.74
CA GLN A 216 -12.26 -5.84 19.16
C GLN A 216 -12.65 -6.44 17.80
N LEU A 217 -13.85 -6.14 17.28
CA LEU A 217 -14.24 -6.59 15.94
C LEU A 217 -13.29 -6.02 14.89
N THR A 218 -12.90 -6.88 13.94
CA THR A 218 -11.97 -6.60 12.86
C THR A 218 -12.60 -6.97 11.52
N ALA A 219 -11.97 -6.60 10.40
CA ALA A 219 -12.39 -7.05 9.08
C ALA A 219 -12.34 -8.59 8.94
N ALA A 220 -11.45 -9.28 9.68
CA ALA A 220 -11.39 -10.74 9.68
C ALA A 220 -12.61 -11.37 10.36
N HIS A 221 -13.05 -10.83 11.50
CA HIS A 221 -14.30 -11.24 12.14
C HIS A 221 -15.51 -11.01 11.21
N LEU A 222 -15.53 -9.90 10.47
CA LEU A 222 -16.56 -9.65 9.47
C LEU A 222 -16.57 -10.70 8.35
N SER A 223 -15.41 -11.06 7.81
CA SER A 223 -15.30 -12.16 6.82
C SER A 223 -15.76 -13.50 7.38
N GLN A 224 -15.43 -13.80 8.64
CA GLN A 224 -15.88 -15.02 9.31
C GLN A 224 -17.41 -15.08 9.44
N ALA A 225 -18.06 -13.97 9.85
CA ALA A 225 -19.51 -13.90 9.92
C ALA A 225 -20.16 -14.02 8.53
N TYR A 226 -19.56 -13.40 7.50
CA TYR A 226 -20.00 -13.55 6.10
C TYR A 226 -20.02 -15.02 5.68
N ASP A 227 -18.94 -15.76 5.96
CA ASP A 227 -18.81 -17.17 5.59
C ASP A 227 -19.81 -18.08 6.30
N GLN A 228 -20.31 -17.66 7.45
CA GLN A 228 -21.36 -18.34 8.21
C GLN A 228 -22.78 -17.94 7.77
N GLY A 229 -22.91 -17.11 6.74
CA GLY A 229 -24.20 -16.68 6.20
C GLY A 229 -24.87 -15.56 6.99
N ASP A 230 -24.13 -14.82 7.82
CA ASP A 230 -24.67 -13.69 8.55
C ASP A 230 -25.14 -12.58 7.58
N ALA A 231 -26.45 -12.32 7.58
CA ALA A 231 -27.07 -11.36 6.66
C ALA A 231 -26.48 -9.94 6.81
N ALA A 232 -26.08 -9.57 8.03
CA ALA A 232 -25.55 -8.25 8.30
C ALA A 232 -24.10 -8.11 7.78
N ALA A 233 -23.26 -9.12 7.98
CA ALA A 233 -21.91 -9.18 7.44
C ALA A 233 -21.92 -9.17 5.90
N ILE A 234 -22.84 -9.94 5.29
CA ILE A 234 -23.06 -9.93 3.84
C ILE A 234 -23.44 -8.53 3.35
N ALA A 235 -24.40 -7.87 4.01
CA ALA A 235 -24.81 -6.52 3.65
C ALA A 235 -23.66 -5.49 3.73
N ILE A 236 -22.83 -5.56 4.78
CA ILE A 236 -21.69 -4.66 4.96
C ILE A 236 -20.64 -4.88 3.86
N MET A 237 -20.24 -6.13 3.60
CA MET A 237 -19.25 -6.45 2.56
C MET A 237 -19.76 -6.07 1.17
N HIS A 238 -21.03 -6.34 0.88
CA HIS A 238 -21.65 -6.00 -0.38
C HIS A 238 -21.72 -4.49 -0.61
N HIS A 239 -22.06 -3.71 0.44
CA HIS A 239 -22.03 -2.25 0.41
C HIS A 239 -20.62 -1.72 0.15
N ALA A 240 -19.62 -2.19 0.90
CA ALA A 240 -18.24 -1.78 0.74
C ALA A 240 -17.70 -2.09 -0.67
N GLY A 241 -18.01 -3.28 -1.20
CA GLY A 241 -17.64 -3.68 -2.55
C GLY A 241 -18.26 -2.78 -3.61
N LYS A 242 -19.55 -2.47 -3.51
CA LYS A 242 -20.21 -1.52 -4.41
C LYS A 242 -19.58 -0.13 -4.37
N GLN A 243 -19.31 0.41 -3.18
CA GLN A 243 -18.67 1.72 -3.06
C GLN A 243 -17.26 1.73 -3.67
N LEU A 244 -16.49 0.65 -3.49
CA LEU A 244 -15.20 0.48 -4.14
C LEU A 244 -15.34 0.40 -5.67
N GLY A 245 -16.31 -0.36 -6.19
CA GLY A 245 -16.60 -0.43 -7.63
C GLY A 245 -17.01 0.93 -8.22
N LYS A 246 -17.85 1.68 -7.51
CA LYS A 246 -18.23 3.06 -7.88
C LYS A 246 -17.00 3.97 -7.97
N ALA A 247 -16.14 3.96 -6.96
CA ALA A 247 -14.91 4.77 -6.98
C ALA A 247 -13.96 4.36 -8.12
N LEU A 248 -13.80 3.04 -8.35
CA LEU A 248 -12.95 2.54 -9.44
C LEU A 248 -13.48 2.93 -10.81
N SER A 249 -14.79 3.11 -10.97
CA SER A 249 -15.35 3.59 -12.25
C SER A 249 -14.84 4.98 -12.61
N TYR A 250 -14.60 5.85 -11.62
CA TYR A 250 -13.96 7.15 -11.84
C TYR A 250 -12.49 7.00 -12.26
N ALA A 251 -11.73 6.14 -11.59
CA ALA A 251 -10.34 5.88 -11.96
C ALA A 251 -10.22 5.32 -13.38
N VAL A 252 -11.04 4.33 -13.74
CA VAL A 252 -11.02 3.74 -15.09
C VAL A 252 -11.40 4.78 -16.13
N THR A 253 -12.44 5.58 -15.89
CA THR A 253 -12.90 6.58 -16.85
C THR A 253 -11.88 7.71 -17.06
N LEU A 254 -11.16 8.12 -16.01
CA LEU A 254 -10.21 9.23 -16.08
C LEU A 254 -8.81 8.80 -16.52
N LEU A 255 -8.36 7.63 -16.08
CA LEU A 255 -6.97 7.18 -16.21
C LEU A 255 -6.78 6.10 -17.27
N ASN A 256 -7.86 5.41 -17.65
CA ASN A 256 -7.87 4.31 -18.63
C ASN A 256 -6.72 3.28 -18.41
N PRO A 257 -6.61 2.68 -17.21
CA PRO A 257 -5.54 1.72 -16.92
C PRO A 257 -5.78 0.39 -17.65
N ASN A 258 -4.70 -0.29 -18.03
CA ASN A 258 -4.80 -1.64 -18.58
C ASN A 258 -5.07 -2.68 -17.49
N VAL A 259 -4.55 -2.44 -16.28
CA VAL A 259 -4.75 -3.32 -15.14
C VAL A 259 -5.00 -2.53 -13.85
N ILE A 260 -5.92 -3.03 -13.05
CA ILE A 260 -6.13 -2.65 -11.66
C ILE A 260 -5.52 -3.73 -10.78
N VAL A 261 -4.51 -3.38 -9.98
CA VAL A 261 -3.89 -4.30 -9.02
C VAL A 261 -4.37 -3.96 -7.62
N ILE A 262 -4.94 -4.94 -6.91
CA ILE A 262 -5.49 -4.76 -5.57
C ILE A 262 -4.68 -5.57 -4.56
N GLY A 263 -4.04 -4.89 -3.62
CA GLY A 263 -3.27 -5.49 -2.54
C GLY A 263 -3.69 -5.01 -1.14
N GLY A 264 -2.89 -5.34 -0.14
CA GLY A 264 -3.12 -4.96 1.26
C GLY A 264 -3.99 -5.95 2.05
N GLY A 265 -3.98 -5.84 3.38
CA GLY A 265 -4.59 -6.84 4.26
C GLY A 265 -6.10 -7.03 4.12
N ALA A 266 -6.87 -5.98 3.79
CA ALA A 266 -8.31 -6.08 3.55
C ALA A 266 -8.65 -6.69 2.18
N ALA A 267 -7.71 -6.72 1.22
CA ALA A 267 -7.89 -7.45 -0.03
C ALA A 267 -8.07 -8.96 0.20
N ASN A 268 -7.62 -9.50 1.35
CA ASN A 268 -7.84 -10.88 1.75
C ASN A 268 -9.32 -11.24 1.99
N ALA A 269 -10.23 -10.25 2.07
CA ALA A 269 -11.66 -10.53 2.00
C ALA A 269 -12.05 -11.24 0.69
N GLY A 270 -11.25 -11.05 -0.38
CA GLY A 270 -11.38 -11.74 -1.65
C GLY A 270 -12.73 -11.51 -2.28
N GLU A 271 -13.35 -12.58 -2.78
CA GLU A 271 -14.62 -12.55 -3.50
C GLU A 271 -15.78 -11.92 -2.72
N ARG A 272 -15.72 -11.93 -1.37
CA ARG A 272 -16.70 -11.26 -0.50
C ARG A 272 -16.81 -9.76 -0.82
N LEU A 273 -15.68 -9.16 -1.19
CA LEU A 273 -15.57 -7.75 -1.56
C LEU A 273 -15.48 -7.59 -3.09
N PHE A 274 -14.74 -8.47 -3.77
CA PHE A 274 -14.43 -8.30 -5.19
C PHE A 274 -15.58 -8.63 -6.13
N ALA A 275 -16.47 -9.57 -5.78
CA ALA A 275 -17.66 -9.84 -6.58
C ALA A 275 -18.57 -8.60 -6.67
N PRO A 276 -19.05 -8.00 -5.56
CA PRO A 276 -19.86 -6.78 -5.62
C PRO A 276 -19.13 -5.59 -6.23
N MET A 277 -17.82 -5.48 -6.02
CA MET A 277 -16.99 -4.46 -6.65
C MET A 277 -17.00 -4.59 -8.18
N ARG A 278 -16.78 -5.80 -8.70
CA ARG A 278 -16.78 -6.05 -10.15
C ARG A 278 -18.14 -5.83 -10.77
N GLU A 279 -19.21 -6.29 -10.13
CA GLU A 279 -20.59 -6.07 -10.59
C GLU A 279 -20.90 -4.57 -10.72
N GLU A 280 -20.58 -3.78 -9.69
CA GLU A 280 -20.85 -2.35 -9.70
C GLU A 280 -19.95 -1.59 -10.67
N LEU A 281 -18.67 -1.97 -10.77
CA LEU A 281 -17.74 -1.40 -11.73
C LEU A 281 -18.21 -1.65 -13.17
N GLN A 282 -18.55 -2.90 -13.52
CA GLN A 282 -19.06 -3.27 -14.84
C GLN A 282 -20.33 -2.48 -15.19
N ARG A 283 -21.25 -2.33 -14.22
CA ARG A 283 -22.50 -1.59 -14.40
C ARG A 283 -22.28 -0.10 -14.73
N LEU A 284 -21.20 0.49 -14.24
CA LEU A 284 -20.90 1.92 -14.36
C LEU A 284 -19.97 2.25 -15.53
N LEU A 285 -19.40 1.26 -16.21
CA LEU A 285 -18.49 1.46 -17.32
C LEU A 285 -19.15 1.27 -18.68
N LEU A 286 -18.63 1.97 -19.68
CA LEU A 286 -18.90 1.64 -21.08
C LEU A 286 -18.30 0.26 -21.40
N PRO A 287 -18.94 -0.57 -22.25
CA PRO A 287 -18.43 -1.90 -22.60
C PRO A 287 -16.96 -1.90 -23.03
N MET A 288 -16.55 -0.90 -23.82
CA MET A 288 -15.16 -0.76 -24.28
C MET A 288 -14.12 -0.63 -23.15
N TYR A 289 -14.48 -0.03 -22.01
CA TYR A 289 -13.57 0.03 -20.86
C TYR A 289 -13.51 -1.32 -20.17
N TRP A 290 -14.68 -1.93 -19.93
CA TRP A 290 -14.77 -3.24 -19.26
C TRP A 290 -14.02 -4.34 -20.00
N ASP A 291 -14.13 -4.37 -21.33
CA ASP A 291 -13.49 -5.39 -22.17
C ASP A 291 -11.96 -5.26 -22.21
N ASN A 292 -11.40 -4.12 -21.80
CA ASN A 292 -9.96 -3.83 -21.90
C ASN A 292 -9.25 -3.62 -20.56
N VAL A 293 -9.98 -3.57 -19.44
CA VAL A 293 -9.38 -3.45 -18.09
C VAL A 293 -9.30 -4.82 -17.43
N THR A 294 -8.11 -5.19 -16.98
CA THR A 294 -7.90 -6.41 -16.18
C THR A 294 -7.91 -6.07 -14.69
N ILE A 295 -8.49 -6.91 -13.84
CA ILE A 295 -8.42 -6.77 -12.38
C ILE A 295 -7.64 -7.95 -11.81
N LYS A 296 -6.57 -7.67 -11.08
CA LYS A 296 -5.72 -8.68 -10.44
C LYS A 296 -5.53 -8.38 -8.96
N THR A 297 -5.28 -9.43 -8.19
CA THR A 297 -4.75 -9.32 -6.83
C THR A 297 -3.24 -9.18 -6.89
N ALA A 298 -2.66 -8.45 -5.93
CA ALA A 298 -1.21 -8.34 -5.75
C ALA A 298 -0.55 -9.72 -5.61
N GLU A 299 0.61 -9.91 -6.23
CA GLU A 299 1.32 -11.20 -6.28
C GLU A 299 2.53 -11.25 -5.35
N LEU A 300 3.21 -10.13 -5.14
CA LEU A 300 4.44 -10.03 -4.34
C LEU A 300 4.18 -9.90 -2.84
N LEU A 301 2.95 -9.53 -2.45
CA LEU A 301 2.52 -9.42 -1.05
C LEU A 301 3.51 -8.56 -0.23
N ASP A 302 4.15 -9.15 0.78
CA ASP A 302 5.06 -8.44 1.70
C ASP A 302 6.37 -7.97 1.04
N ASP A 303 6.76 -8.54 -0.11
CA ASP A 303 8.00 -8.18 -0.81
C ASP A 303 7.83 -6.98 -1.75
N ALA A 304 6.59 -6.59 -2.07
CA ALA A 304 6.28 -5.56 -3.06
C ALA A 304 6.93 -4.21 -2.72
N GLY A 305 6.84 -3.79 -1.45
CA GLY A 305 7.40 -2.51 -0.96
C GLY A 305 8.91 -2.46 -1.06
N VAL A 306 9.59 -3.56 -0.74
CA VAL A 306 11.05 -3.70 -0.86
C VAL A 306 11.48 -3.64 -2.32
N ILE A 307 10.83 -4.42 -3.19
CA ILE A 307 11.14 -4.48 -4.62
C ILE A 307 10.94 -3.11 -5.26
N GLY A 308 9.79 -2.47 -5.04
CA GLY A 308 9.50 -1.17 -5.65
C GLY A 308 10.43 -0.06 -5.13
N SER A 309 10.84 -0.13 -3.87
CA SER A 309 11.84 0.79 -3.31
C SER A 309 13.17 0.69 -4.06
N ALA A 310 13.68 -0.53 -4.28
CA ALA A 310 14.91 -0.76 -5.03
C ALA A 310 14.78 -0.32 -6.51
N VAL A 311 13.65 -0.59 -7.15
CA VAL A 311 13.34 -0.14 -8.52
C VAL A 311 13.36 1.40 -8.62
N ASN A 312 12.71 2.08 -7.67
CA ASN A 312 12.72 3.54 -7.61
C ASN A 312 14.14 4.10 -7.48
N ALA A 313 14.95 3.51 -6.60
CA ALA A 313 16.33 3.94 -6.40
C ALA A 313 17.21 3.72 -7.64
N SER A 314 17.10 2.56 -8.29
CA SER A 314 17.85 2.25 -9.51
C SER A 314 17.58 3.28 -10.62
N ARG A 315 16.31 3.56 -10.88
CA ARG A 315 15.89 4.52 -11.90
C ARG A 315 16.37 5.94 -11.62
N ARG A 316 16.21 6.39 -10.37
CA ARG A 316 16.64 7.74 -9.98
C ARG A 316 18.14 7.91 -9.94
N ALA A 317 18.88 6.82 -9.70
CA ALA A 317 20.34 6.78 -9.81
C ALA A 317 20.84 6.67 -11.27
N GLY A 318 19.96 6.42 -12.25
CA GLY A 318 20.35 6.16 -13.64
C GLY A 318 21.10 4.83 -13.81
N LEU A 319 20.73 3.81 -13.02
CA LEU A 319 21.33 2.48 -13.04
C LEU A 319 20.57 1.49 -13.95
N ASP A 320 19.40 1.87 -14.45
CA ASP A 320 18.64 1.09 -15.43
C ASP A 320 19.30 1.26 -16.81
N SER A 321 19.71 0.14 -17.41
CA SER A 321 20.29 0.06 -18.77
C SER A 321 19.23 0.05 -19.86
#